data_AF-A0A354RCR9-F1
#
_entry.id   AF-A0A354RCR9-F1
#
_cell.length_a   1.000
_cell.length_b   1.000
_cell.length_c   1.000
_cell.angle_alpha   90.00
_cell.angle_beta   90.00
_cell.angle_gamma   90.00
#
_symmetry.space_group_name_H-M   'P 1'
#
loop_
_entity.id
_entity.type
_entity.pdbx_description
1 polymer ?
#
loop_
_entity_poly.entity_id
_entity_poly.type
_entity_poly.pdbx_seq_one_letter_code
_entity_poly.pdbx_strand_id
1 'polypeptide(L)'
;MPSQKSTNSTLAKGLFILLMSSCSSPEMPSPKENETPVEPTKAKSMPVIRKTLENGLTILLSPNPEEPRFYAEIVTRAGSKHDPATNTGLAHYLEHLLFKGTRNFGTTDFGKEKPLLDQVTLLYEKRSKESNQTRRNEIYDEINRISQEAAKLAIPNEMDRAYSDMGGKGINAHTWHEETVYKVDLPANRLEHWAKIESERFANPVFRLFHTELETVYEEKNRSIDNKDRLLNREVNKLLFKTHPYGQQVTLGTIEHLKNPSILAIEDFYAKHYVPENMAICISGDI
;
A
#
# COMPACT_ATOMS: atom_id res chain seq x y z
N MET A 1 -1.97 85.73 25.69
CA MET A 1 -3.07 85.28 24.83
C MET A 1 -3.62 83.97 25.35
N PRO A 2 -4.94 83.75 25.24
CA PRO A 2 -5.75 83.22 26.33
C PRO A 2 -6.25 81.78 26.14
N SER A 3 -6.80 81.23 27.23
CA SER A 3 -8.00 80.36 27.29
C SER A 3 -7.84 78.89 26.89
N GLN A 4 -8.30 77.86 27.62
CA GLN A 4 -9.02 77.68 28.89
C GLN A 4 -8.94 76.16 29.21
N LYS A 5 -8.49 75.75 30.41
CA LYS A 5 -9.28 75.13 31.52
C LYS A 5 -9.84 73.72 31.22
N SER A 6 -9.26 72.67 31.80
CA SER A 6 -9.62 72.00 33.09
C SER A 6 -10.83 71.07 32.96
N THR A 7 -10.75 69.79 33.34
CA THR A 7 -10.66 69.36 34.75
C THR A 7 -10.34 67.86 34.85
N ASN A 8 -9.54 67.50 35.85
CA ASN A 8 -9.47 66.15 36.42
C ASN A 8 -10.75 65.82 37.19
N SER A 9 -11.12 64.54 37.26
CA SER A 9 -11.88 64.03 38.42
C SER A 9 -11.77 62.51 38.54
N THR A 10 -11.64 62.10 39.79
CA THR A 10 -11.27 60.79 40.32
C THR A 10 -12.52 60.06 40.82
N LEU A 11 -12.51 58.71 40.71
CA LEU A 11 -13.33 57.71 41.40
C LEU A 11 -14.85 57.93 41.58
N ALA A 12 -15.64 57.00 41.04
CA ALA A 12 -16.86 56.54 41.68
C ALA A 12 -17.04 55.02 41.47
N LYS A 13 -17.19 54.30 42.58
CA LYS A 13 -17.53 52.89 42.67
C LYS A 13 -18.92 52.68 42.04
N GLY A 14 -19.00 51.82 41.03
CA GLY A 14 -20.25 51.42 40.38
C GLY A 14 -20.39 49.90 40.38
N LEU A 15 -21.26 49.41 41.26
CA LEU A 15 -21.74 48.05 41.41
C LEU A 15 -22.26 47.50 40.06
N PHE A 16 -21.56 46.53 39.46
CA PHE A 16 -22.05 45.86 38.26
C PHE A 16 -22.99 44.72 38.67
N ILE A 17 -24.27 44.91 38.36
CA ILE A 17 -25.36 43.98 38.61
C ILE A 17 -25.14 42.72 37.76
N LEU A 18 -25.15 41.57 38.44
CA LEU A 18 -25.13 40.24 37.85
C LEU A 18 -26.48 39.97 37.17
N LEU A 19 -26.56 40.09 35.84
CA LEU A 19 -27.70 39.62 35.05
C LEU A 19 -27.58 38.10 34.91
N MET A 20 -28.28 37.37 35.80
CA MET A 20 -28.55 35.94 35.65
C MET A 20 -29.43 35.73 34.41
N SER A 21 -28.82 35.45 33.26
CA SER A 21 -29.54 34.86 32.13
C SER A 21 -29.75 33.38 32.43
N SER A 22 -30.99 33.04 32.80
CA SER A 22 -31.45 31.66 32.93
C SER A 22 -31.27 30.94 31.58
N CYS A 23 -30.34 29.99 31.51
CA CYS A 23 -30.29 29.03 30.42
C CYS A 23 -31.50 28.09 30.56
N SER A 24 -32.60 28.38 29.87
CA SER A 24 -33.61 27.37 29.60
C SER A 24 -33.00 26.34 28.65
N SER A 25 -32.90 25.10 29.12
CA SER A 25 -32.53 23.97 28.27
C SER A 25 -33.65 23.75 27.23
N PRO A 26 -33.34 23.55 25.94
CA PRO A 26 -34.36 23.13 25.00
C PRO A 26 -34.83 21.72 25.37
N GLU A 27 -36.14 21.56 25.57
CA GLU A 27 -36.78 20.27 25.74
C GLU A 27 -36.55 19.42 24.48
N MET A 28 -35.91 18.27 24.64
CA MET A 28 -35.79 17.28 23.57
C MET A 28 -37.20 16.73 23.27
N PRO A 29 -37.65 16.73 22.01
CA PRO A 29 -38.93 16.11 21.68
C PRO A 29 -38.85 14.60 21.98
N SER A 30 -39.89 14.08 22.62
CA SER A 30 -40.04 12.64 22.84
C SER A 30 -40.13 11.89 21.51
N PRO A 31 -39.63 10.63 21.43
CA PRO A 31 -39.74 9.85 20.21
C PRO A 31 -41.22 9.61 19.91
N LYS A 32 -41.68 10.00 18.72
CA LYS A 32 -42.99 9.60 18.24
C LYS A 32 -42.92 8.11 17.91
N GLU A 33 -43.54 7.28 18.73
CA GLU A 33 -43.89 5.89 18.39
C GLU A 33 -44.85 5.91 17.19
N ASN A 34 -44.31 5.85 15.97
CA ASN A 34 -44.98 5.42 14.75
C ASN A 34 -43.95 5.36 13.60
N GLU A 35 -42.89 4.57 13.79
CA GLU A 35 -42.12 4.05 12.67
C GLU A 35 -42.61 2.63 12.40
N THR A 36 -43.31 2.45 11.29
CA THR A 36 -43.62 1.13 10.76
C THR A 36 -42.29 0.41 10.49
N PRO A 37 -42.17 -0.91 10.76
CA PRO A 37 -40.95 -1.63 10.45
C PRO A 37 -40.69 -1.49 8.96
N VAL A 38 -39.59 -0.81 8.60
CA VAL A 38 -39.07 -0.85 7.23
C VAL A 38 -38.68 -2.30 7.01
N GLU A 39 -39.48 -3.03 6.23
CA GLU A 39 -39.09 -4.35 5.76
C GLU A 39 -37.69 -4.23 5.14
N PRO A 40 -36.73 -5.10 5.49
CA PRO A 40 -35.44 -5.09 4.84
C PRO A 40 -35.70 -5.34 3.36
N THR A 41 -35.57 -4.30 2.55
CA THR A 41 -35.59 -4.43 1.10
C THR A 41 -34.56 -5.50 0.78
N LYS A 42 -35.02 -6.64 0.23
CA LYS A 42 -34.12 -7.66 -0.31
C LYS A 42 -33.24 -6.95 -1.33
N ALA A 43 -32.02 -6.59 -0.92
CA ALA A 43 -31.01 -6.10 -1.82
C ALA A 43 -30.90 -7.15 -2.92
N LYS A 44 -31.17 -6.74 -4.16
CA LYS A 44 -31.04 -7.59 -5.34
C LYS A 44 -29.59 -8.07 -5.32
N SER A 45 -29.33 -9.36 -5.09
CA SER A 45 -27.96 -9.85 -5.01
C SER A 45 -27.24 -9.51 -6.30
N MET A 46 -26.12 -8.80 -6.23
CA MET A 46 -25.31 -8.52 -7.42
C MET A 46 -24.85 -9.87 -8.01
N PRO A 47 -25.16 -10.17 -9.28
CA PRO A 47 -24.77 -11.43 -9.89
C PRO A 47 -23.25 -11.49 -10.05
N VAL A 48 -22.63 -12.54 -9.52
CA VAL A 48 -21.19 -12.81 -9.70
C VAL A 48 -21.00 -13.94 -10.70
N ILE A 49 -20.36 -13.63 -11.83
CA ILE A 49 -19.95 -14.61 -12.85
C ILE A 49 -18.54 -15.07 -12.50
N ARG A 50 -18.40 -16.36 -12.18
CA ARG A 50 -17.09 -16.99 -11.93
C ARG A 50 -16.64 -17.79 -13.15
N LYS A 51 -15.42 -17.53 -13.61
CA LYS A 51 -14.76 -18.29 -14.68
C LYS A 51 -13.36 -18.69 -14.24
N THR A 52 -12.97 -19.93 -14.43
CA THR A 52 -11.58 -20.36 -14.30
C THR A 52 -11.01 -20.57 -15.69
N LEU A 53 -9.87 -19.94 -15.98
CA LEU A 53 -9.16 -20.06 -17.25
C LEU A 53 -8.43 -21.40 -17.33
N GLU A 54 -7.98 -21.78 -18.53
CA GLU A 54 -7.24 -23.03 -18.76
C GLU A 54 -5.93 -23.11 -17.96
N ASN A 55 -5.29 -21.96 -17.69
CA ASN A 55 -4.09 -21.89 -16.86
C ASN A 55 -4.38 -21.90 -15.34
N GLY A 56 -5.64 -22.02 -14.93
CA GLY A 56 -6.05 -22.06 -13.52
C GLY A 56 -6.40 -20.71 -12.89
N LEU A 57 -6.16 -19.59 -13.58
CA LEU A 57 -6.53 -18.26 -13.08
C LEU A 57 -8.05 -18.14 -12.89
N THR A 58 -8.48 -17.72 -11.72
CA THR A 58 -9.91 -17.46 -11.45
C THR A 58 -10.24 -16.00 -11.76
N ILE A 59 -11.34 -15.78 -12.48
CA ILE A 59 -11.92 -14.47 -12.78
C ILE A 59 -13.32 -14.41 -12.16
N LEU A 60 -13.58 -13.36 -11.40
CA LEU A 60 -14.86 -13.02 -10.79
C LEU A 60 -15.33 -11.70 -11.40
N LEU A 61 -16.47 -11.71 -12.08
CA LEU A 61 -17.06 -10.54 -12.73
C LEU A 61 -18.38 -10.21 -12.05
N SER A 62 -18.59 -8.94 -11.72
CA SER A 62 -19.84 -8.40 -11.18
C SER A 62 -20.29 -7.22 -12.04
N PRO A 63 -21.01 -7.46 -13.16
CA PRO A 63 -21.44 -6.40 -14.06
C PRO A 63 -22.38 -5.41 -13.35
N ASN A 64 -22.07 -4.12 -13.45
CA ASN A 64 -22.89 -3.01 -12.98
C ASN A 64 -22.76 -1.80 -13.94
N PRO A 65 -23.75 -1.55 -14.81
CA PRO A 65 -23.71 -0.46 -15.80
C PRO A 65 -24.10 0.93 -15.23
N GLU A 66 -24.23 1.09 -13.91
CA GLU A 66 -24.63 2.35 -13.28
C GLU A 66 -23.65 3.52 -13.55
N GLU A 67 -22.35 3.22 -13.59
CA GLU A 67 -21.30 4.19 -13.93
C GLU A 67 -20.44 3.65 -15.07
N PRO A 68 -19.96 4.49 -16.01
CA PRO A 68 -19.13 4.07 -17.15
C PRO A 68 -17.67 3.79 -16.72
N ARG A 69 -17.50 2.98 -15.69
CA ARG A 69 -16.24 2.65 -15.01
C ARG A 69 -16.24 1.20 -14.56
N PHE A 70 -15.06 0.65 -14.38
CA PHE A 70 -14.85 -0.61 -13.70
C PHE A 70 -13.79 -0.47 -12.61
N TYR A 71 -14.01 -1.17 -11.51
CA TYR A 71 -13.03 -1.42 -10.47
C TYR A 71 -12.48 -2.83 -10.65
N ALA A 72 -11.16 -2.98 -10.56
CA ALA A 72 -10.50 -4.27 -10.65
C ALA A 72 -9.56 -4.49 -9.47
N GLU A 73 -9.54 -5.73 -8.98
CA GLU A 73 -8.56 -6.24 -8.03
C GLU A 73 -7.85 -7.47 -8.59
N ILE A 74 -6.54 -7.54 -8.44
CA ILE A 74 -5.75 -8.74 -8.68
C ILE A 74 -5.25 -9.22 -7.33
N VAL A 75 -5.78 -10.36 -6.90
CA VAL A 75 -5.57 -10.96 -5.58
C VAL A 75 -4.62 -12.14 -5.73
N THR A 76 -3.53 -12.14 -4.99
CA THR A 76 -2.66 -13.30 -4.82
C THR A 76 -2.88 -13.85 -3.43
N ARG A 77 -3.14 -15.16 -3.32
CA ARG A 77 -3.24 -15.85 -2.01
C ARG A 77 -1.85 -16.13 -1.46
N ALA A 78 -1.10 -15.07 -1.23
CA ALA A 78 0.16 -15.05 -0.55
C ALA A 78 0.34 -13.70 0.13
N GLY A 79 1.01 -13.70 1.26
CA GLY A 79 1.17 -12.55 2.14
C GLY A 79 2.22 -12.88 3.20
N SER A 80 2.31 -12.07 4.26
CA SER A 80 3.40 -12.18 5.24
C SER A 80 3.49 -13.53 5.95
N LYS A 81 2.39 -14.30 6.06
CA LYS A 81 2.42 -15.69 6.57
C LYS A 81 3.41 -16.59 5.81
N HIS A 82 3.64 -16.29 4.54
CA HIS A 82 4.46 -17.08 3.63
C HIS A 82 5.90 -16.58 3.56
N ASP A 83 6.22 -15.45 4.18
CA ASP A 83 7.58 -14.92 4.25
C ASP A 83 8.52 -15.97 4.88
N PRO A 84 9.73 -16.15 4.35
CA PRO A 84 10.77 -16.92 5.03
C PRO A 84 11.04 -16.35 6.43
N ALA A 85 11.35 -17.22 7.40
CA ALA A 85 11.71 -16.78 8.75
C ALA A 85 12.95 -15.88 8.77
N THR A 86 13.82 -15.99 7.77
CA THR A 86 15.04 -15.18 7.58
C THR A 86 14.79 -13.84 6.88
N ASN A 87 13.59 -13.63 6.32
CA ASN A 87 13.27 -12.48 5.47
C ASN A 87 11.81 -12.04 5.69
N THR A 88 11.50 -11.58 6.91
CA THR A 88 10.17 -11.02 7.19
C THR A 88 9.99 -9.68 6.49
N GLY A 89 8.76 -9.37 6.06
CA GLY A 89 8.42 -8.18 5.29
C GLY A 89 8.63 -8.35 3.78
N LEU A 90 8.93 -9.56 3.33
CA LEU A 90 9.27 -9.86 1.95
C LEU A 90 8.07 -9.70 1.03
N ALA A 91 6.90 -10.23 1.39
CA ALA A 91 5.67 -10.08 0.61
C ALA A 91 5.29 -8.59 0.44
N HIS A 92 5.41 -7.80 1.50
CA HIS A 92 5.19 -6.36 1.46
C HIS A 92 6.22 -5.65 0.58
N TYR A 93 7.49 -6.05 0.64
CA TYR A 93 8.49 -5.45 -0.22
C TYR A 93 8.27 -5.80 -1.70
N LEU A 94 7.90 -7.05 -2.00
CA LEU A 94 7.50 -7.46 -3.34
C LEU A 94 6.29 -6.66 -3.85
N GLU A 95 5.32 -6.33 -2.98
CA GLU A 95 4.20 -5.45 -3.32
C GLU A 95 4.68 -4.15 -3.97
N HIS A 96 5.64 -3.47 -3.33
CA HIS A 96 6.24 -2.24 -3.85
C HIS A 96 6.97 -2.48 -5.17
N LEU A 97 7.77 -3.56 -5.24
CA LEU A 97 8.61 -3.85 -6.40
C LEU A 97 7.80 -4.19 -7.65
N LEU A 98 6.60 -4.76 -7.50
CA LEU A 98 5.74 -5.10 -8.63
C LEU A 98 5.17 -3.87 -9.37
N PHE A 99 5.33 -2.66 -8.82
CA PHE A 99 5.03 -1.40 -9.52
C PHE A 99 6.23 -0.78 -10.24
N LYS A 100 7.45 -1.30 -10.04
CA LYS A 100 8.68 -0.71 -10.61
C LYS A 100 8.88 -1.05 -12.09
N GLY A 101 8.01 -1.89 -12.64
CA GLY A 101 7.84 -2.10 -14.07
C GLY A 101 8.27 -3.48 -14.54
N THR A 102 8.49 -3.59 -15.84
CA THR A 102 8.72 -4.83 -16.59
C THR A 102 9.89 -4.64 -17.56
N ARG A 103 10.12 -5.62 -18.44
CA ARG A 103 11.12 -5.48 -19.52
C ARG A 103 10.75 -4.42 -20.54
N ASN A 104 9.46 -4.15 -20.70
CA ASN A 104 8.90 -3.24 -21.72
C ASN A 104 8.39 -1.92 -21.13
N PHE A 105 8.45 -1.76 -19.80
CA PHE A 105 7.83 -0.67 -19.09
C PHE A 105 8.63 -0.32 -17.83
N GLY A 106 8.82 0.94 -17.49
CA GLY A 106 9.58 1.42 -16.34
C GLY A 106 11.08 1.60 -16.59
N THR A 107 11.53 1.58 -17.85
CA THR A 107 12.95 1.70 -18.24
C THR A 107 13.11 2.26 -19.64
N THR A 108 14.21 2.97 -19.87
CA THR A 108 14.59 3.51 -21.18
C THR A 108 15.34 2.49 -22.04
N ASP A 109 16.05 1.53 -21.42
CA ASP A 109 16.85 0.51 -22.11
C ASP A 109 17.09 -0.69 -21.18
N PHE A 110 16.19 -1.68 -21.22
CA PHE A 110 16.31 -2.89 -20.40
C PHE A 110 17.59 -3.69 -20.71
N GLY A 111 18.07 -3.65 -21.95
CA GLY A 111 19.28 -4.37 -22.35
C GLY A 111 20.53 -3.87 -21.62
N LYS A 112 20.62 -2.55 -21.41
CA LYS A 112 21.70 -1.94 -20.60
C LYS A 112 21.44 -2.00 -19.11
N GLU A 113 20.17 -1.98 -18.69
CA GLU A 113 19.79 -2.02 -17.28
C GLU A 113 20.05 -3.40 -16.66
N LYS A 114 19.70 -4.48 -17.37
CA LYS A 114 19.73 -5.85 -16.85
C LYS A 114 21.09 -6.28 -16.28
N PRO A 115 22.25 -6.04 -16.94
CA PRO A 115 23.54 -6.37 -16.36
C PRO A 115 23.87 -5.62 -15.06
N LEU A 116 23.32 -4.42 -14.86
CA LEU A 116 23.48 -3.66 -13.62
C LEU A 116 22.60 -4.25 -12.51
N LEU A 117 21.35 -4.61 -12.83
CA LEU A 117 20.45 -5.28 -11.87
C LEU A 117 21.00 -6.64 -11.42
N ASP A 118 21.61 -7.40 -12.34
CA ASP A 118 22.26 -8.68 -12.02
C ASP A 118 23.43 -8.48 -11.07
N GLN A 119 24.25 -7.46 -11.29
CA GLN A 119 25.35 -7.11 -10.39
C GLN A 119 24.85 -6.71 -9.00
N VAL A 120 23.80 -5.88 -8.92
CA VAL A 120 23.17 -5.48 -7.65
C VAL A 120 22.68 -6.72 -6.90
N THR A 121 22.00 -7.64 -7.59
CA THR A 121 21.53 -8.91 -7.03
C THR A 121 22.68 -9.71 -6.42
N LEU A 122 23.75 -9.94 -7.17
CA LEU A 122 24.92 -10.68 -6.69
C LEU A 122 25.59 -10.01 -5.48
N LEU A 123 25.66 -8.68 -5.46
CA LEU A 123 26.25 -7.93 -4.35
C LEU A 123 25.40 -8.01 -3.08
N TYR A 124 24.07 -7.97 -3.17
CA TYR A 124 23.20 -8.18 -2.02
C TYR A 124 23.40 -9.59 -1.42
N GLU A 125 23.47 -10.62 -2.26
CA GLU A 125 23.71 -12.00 -1.81
C GLU A 125 25.13 -12.21 -1.25
N LYS A 126 26.11 -11.47 -1.76
CA LYS A 126 27.46 -11.45 -1.19
C LYS A 126 27.46 -10.77 0.18
N ARG A 127 26.78 -9.62 0.30
CA ARG A 127 26.68 -8.86 1.56
C ARG A 127 25.96 -9.62 2.65
N SER A 128 24.94 -10.42 2.30
CA SER A 128 24.17 -11.21 3.26
C SER A 128 24.98 -12.33 3.91
N LYS A 129 26.02 -12.83 3.23
CA LYS A 129 26.91 -13.92 3.68
C LYS A 129 28.20 -13.42 4.33
N GLU A 130 28.53 -12.13 4.22
CA GLU A 130 29.74 -11.55 4.79
C GLU A 130 29.51 -11.17 6.26
N SER A 131 30.42 -11.61 7.14
CA SER A 131 30.36 -11.33 8.58
C SER A 131 31.19 -10.11 9.00
N ASN A 132 32.21 -9.74 8.22
CA ASN A 132 33.09 -8.62 8.54
C ASN A 132 32.42 -7.28 8.22
N GLN A 133 32.18 -6.45 9.23
CA GLN A 133 31.43 -5.20 9.07
C GLN A 133 32.07 -4.20 8.09
N THR A 134 33.40 -4.10 8.05
CA THR A 134 34.10 -3.22 7.10
C THR A 134 33.83 -3.66 5.66
N ARG A 135 33.99 -4.96 5.37
CA ARG A 135 33.68 -5.52 4.04
C ARG A 135 32.20 -5.40 3.68
N ARG A 136 31.30 -5.58 4.65
CA ARG A 136 29.86 -5.37 4.42
C ARG A 136 29.55 -3.92 4.01
N ASN A 137 30.24 -2.95 4.60
CA ASN A 137 30.10 -1.54 4.24
C ASN A 137 30.67 -1.26 2.84
N GLU A 138 31.85 -1.81 2.51
CA GLU A 138 32.44 -1.70 1.17
C GLU A 138 31.51 -2.27 0.08
N ILE A 139 30.90 -3.44 0.34
CA ILE A 139 29.91 -4.02 -0.58
C ILE A 139 28.68 -3.13 -0.69
N TYR A 140 28.24 -2.51 0.41
CA TYR A 140 27.09 -1.60 0.40
C TYR A 140 27.35 -0.35 -0.43
N ASP A 141 28.54 0.23 -0.33
CA ASP A 141 28.94 1.39 -1.13
C ASP A 141 28.94 1.05 -2.64
N GLU A 142 29.37 -0.17 -2.99
CA GLU A 142 29.32 -0.66 -4.36
C GLU A 142 27.88 -0.92 -4.84
N ILE A 143 27.02 -1.50 -3.99
CA ILE A 143 25.58 -1.62 -4.28
C ILE A 143 24.98 -0.26 -4.59
N ASN A 144 25.25 0.76 -3.76
CA ASN A 144 24.74 2.11 -3.94
C ASN A 144 25.23 2.70 -5.27
N ARG A 145 26.53 2.58 -5.58
CA ARG A 145 27.10 3.07 -6.84
C ARG A 145 26.43 2.45 -8.07
N ILE A 146 26.33 1.13 -8.13
CA ILE A 146 25.74 0.43 -9.29
C ILE A 146 24.22 0.68 -9.36
N SER A 147 23.54 0.75 -8.21
CA SER A 147 22.11 1.06 -8.16
C SER A 147 21.82 2.46 -8.70
N GLN A 148 22.68 3.45 -8.44
CA GLN A 148 22.56 4.78 -9.01
C GLN A 148 22.79 4.79 -10.54
N GLU A 149 23.69 3.95 -11.04
CA GLU A 149 23.88 3.77 -12.49
C GLU A 149 22.64 3.15 -13.14
N ALA A 150 22.07 2.11 -12.53
CA ALA A 150 20.83 1.48 -12.99
C ALA A 150 19.64 2.47 -12.95
N ALA A 151 19.54 3.28 -11.89
CA ALA A 151 18.45 4.24 -11.72
C ALA A 151 18.40 5.32 -12.82
N LYS A 152 19.52 5.60 -13.50
CA LYS A 152 19.54 6.52 -14.67
C LYS A 152 18.80 5.97 -15.87
N LEU A 153 18.65 4.65 -15.96
CA LEU A 153 17.92 3.97 -17.03
C LEU A 153 16.45 3.75 -16.66
N ALA A 154 16.13 3.68 -15.38
CA ALA A 154 14.78 3.52 -14.88
C ALA A 154 13.91 4.76 -15.18
N ILE A 155 12.62 4.54 -15.38
CA ILE A 155 11.60 5.58 -15.49
C ILE A 155 10.68 5.46 -14.26
N PRO A 156 10.97 6.20 -13.17
CA PRO A 156 10.17 6.11 -11.96
C PRO A 156 8.70 6.47 -12.20
N ASN A 157 7.80 5.77 -11.51
CA ASN A 157 6.35 6.02 -11.49
C ASN A 157 5.72 6.07 -12.89
N GLU A 158 6.29 5.37 -13.88
CA GLU A 158 5.71 5.32 -15.21
C GLU A 158 4.31 4.67 -15.18
N MET A 159 4.11 3.67 -14.32
CA MET A 159 2.85 2.92 -14.21
C MET A 159 1.73 3.79 -13.67
N ASP A 160 2.04 4.52 -12.59
CA ASP A 160 1.11 5.44 -11.97
C ASP A 160 0.70 6.54 -12.94
N ARG A 161 1.67 7.07 -13.71
CA ARG A 161 1.39 8.05 -14.77
C ARG A 161 0.54 7.47 -15.88
N ALA A 162 0.86 6.28 -16.39
CA ALA A 162 0.07 5.63 -17.44
C ALA A 162 -1.38 5.41 -16.99
N TYR A 163 -1.60 4.94 -15.76
CA TYR A 163 -2.95 4.81 -15.22
C TYR A 163 -3.64 6.16 -15.00
N SER A 164 -2.92 7.17 -14.48
CA SER A 164 -3.47 8.52 -14.31
C SER A 164 -3.90 9.14 -15.64
N ASP A 165 -3.09 9.03 -16.69
CA ASP A 165 -3.38 9.51 -18.04
C ASP A 165 -4.59 8.78 -18.67
N MET A 166 -4.83 7.53 -18.29
CA MET A 166 -6.02 6.77 -18.68
C MET A 166 -7.28 7.14 -17.87
N GLY A 167 -7.19 8.05 -16.89
CA GLY A 167 -8.30 8.42 -16.00
C GLY A 167 -8.48 7.46 -14.82
N GLY A 168 -7.39 6.76 -14.45
CA GLY A 168 -7.32 5.85 -13.32
C GLY A 168 -7.45 6.56 -11.98
N LYS A 169 -8.18 5.94 -11.06
CA LYS A 169 -8.37 6.39 -9.67
C LYS A 169 -8.04 5.25 -8.73
N GLY A 170 -7.62 5.61 -7.52
CA GLY A 170 -7.45 4.63 -6.44
C GLY A 170 -6.44 3.53 -6.73
N ILE A 171 -5.44 3.79 -7.59
CA ILE A 171 -4.32 2.86 -7.83
C ILE A 171 -3.65 2.63 -6.48
N ASN A 172 -3.67 1.39 -6.02
CA ASN A 172 -3.14 1.05 -4.72
C ASN A 172 -2.83 -0.45 -4.65
N ALA A 173 -2.12 -0.84 -3.61
CA ALA A 173 -2.02 -2.23 -3.22
C ALA A 173 -2.07 -2.35 -1.70
N HIS A 174 -2.18 -3.59 -1.24
CA HIS A 174 -1.93 -3.90 0.15
C HIS A 174 -1.52 -5.37 0.30
N THR A 175 -0.76 -5.63 1.35
CA THR A 175 -0.35 -6.96 1.77
C THR A 175 -0.81 -7.18 3.20
N TRP A 176 -1.38 -8.35 3.45
CA TRP A 176 -1.73 -8.82 4.77
C TRP A 176 -1.12 -10.19 5.02
N HIS A 177 -1.68 -10.94 5.98
CA HIS A 177 -1.13 -12.23 6.35
C HIS A 177 -1.23 -13.26 5.21
N GLU A 178 -2.36 -13.35 4.52
CA GLU A 178 -2.60 -14.42 3.54
C GLU A 178 -2.82 -13.91 2.11
N GLU A 179 -2.90 -12.60 1.92
CA GLU A 179 -3.14 -12.00 0.62
C GLU A 179 -2.28 -10.76 0.35
N THR A 180 -2.01 -10.57 -0.94
CA THR A 180 -1.54 -9.32 -1.53
C THR A 180 -2.48 -8.96 -2.66
N VAL A 181 -3.00 -7.74 -2.66
CA VAL A 181 -4.05 -7.29 -3.57
C VAL A 181 -3.66 -5.98 -4.21
N TYR A 182 -3.70 -5.94 -5.54
CA TYR A 182 -3.49 -4.74 -6.35
C TYR A 182 -4.82 -4.27 -6.89
N LYS A 183 -5.10 -2.96 -6.83
CA LYS A 183 -6.41 -2.41 -7.15
C LYS A 183 -6.34 -1.13 -7.97
N VAL A 184 -7.32 -0.96 -8.84
CA VAL A 184 -7.48 0.23 -9.67
C VAL A 184 -8.93 0.41 -10.11
N ASP A 185 -9.35 1.66 -10.24
CA ASP A 185 -10.62 2.08 -10.82
C ASP A 185 -10.37 2.85 -12.13
N LEU A 186 -11.01 2.46 -13.23
CA LEU A 186 -10.77 3.01 -14.58
C LEU A 186 -12.07 3.22 -15.36
N PRO A 187 -12.10 4.13 -16.36
CA PRO A 187 -13.19 4.21 -17.32
C PRO A 187 -13.41 2.88 -18.07
N ALA A 188 -14.66 2.52 -18.37
CA ALA A 188 -15.04 1.25 -19.01
C ALA A 188 -14.25 0.96 -20.32
N ASN A 189 -14.01 2.00 -21.13
CA ASN A 189 -13.26 1.89 -22.38
C ASN A 189 -11.75 1.63 -22.22
N ARG A 190 -11.24 1.51 -20.99
CA ARG A 190 -9.83 1.20 -20.68
C ARG A 190 -9.60 -0.26 -20.28
N LEU A 191 -10.64 -1.10 -20.24
CA LEU A 191 -10.53 -2.50 -19.80
C LEU A 191 -9.43 -3.29 -20.54
N GLU A 192 -9.37 -3.17 -21.88
CA GLU A 192 -8.35 -3.86 -22.68
C GLU A 192 -6.93 -3.34 -22.39
N HIS A 193 -6.76 -2.03 -22.14
CA HIS A 193 -5.46 -1.43 -21.85
C HIS A 193 -4.96 -1.88 -20.47
N TRP A 194 -5.86 -1.87 -19.47
CA TRP A 194 -5.60 -2.42 -18.14
C TRP A 194 -5.17 -3.89 -18.23
N ALA A 195 -5.93 -4.72 -18.95
CA ALA A 195 -5.61 -6.14 -19.09
C ALA A 195 -4.22 -6.35 -19.73
N LYS A 196 -3.85 -5.55 -20.74
CA LYS A 196 -2.51 -5.60 -21.35
C LYS A 196 -1.41 -5.23 -20.35
N ILE A 197 -1.56 -4.12 -19.62
CA ILE A 197 -0.57 -3.66 -18.64
C ILE A 197 -0.39 -4.69 -17.53
N GLU A 198 -1.49 -5.17 -16.94
CA GLU A 198 -1.44 -6.16 -15.86
C GLU A 198 -0.91 -7.51 -16.33
N SER A 199 -1.26 -7.95 -17.55
CA SER A 199 -0.70 -9.19 -18.10
C SER A 199 0.82 -9.14 -18.22
N GLU A 200 1.38 -8.01 -18.64
CA GLU A 200 2.83 -7.82 -18.75
C GLU A 200 3.48 -7.69 -17.37
N ARG A 201 2.83 -6.98 -16.43
CA ARG A 201 3.30 -6.79 -15.06
C ARG A 201 3.40 -8.09 -14.27
N PHE A 202 2.44 -8.99 -14.45
CA PHE A 202 2.41 -10.29 -13.77
C PHE A 202 3.06 -11.43 -14.57
N ALA A 203 3.38 -11.25 -15.85
CA ALA A 203 4.15 -12.25 -16.60
C ALA A 203 5.65 -11.97 -16.58
N ASN A 204 6.06 -10.69 -16.63
CA ASN A 204 7.44 -10.29 -16.85
C ASN A 204 7.89 -9.14 -15.93
N PRO A 205 7.68 -9.20 -14.61
CA PRO A 205 8.12 -8.14 -13.72
C PRO A 205 9.65 -7.99 -13.71
N VAL A 206 10.09 -6.77 -13.44
CA VAL A 206 11.50 -6.45 -13.19
C VAL A 206 11.59 -5.70 -11.87
N PHE A 207 12.28 -6.28 -10.89
CA PHE A 207 12.45 -5.72 -9.54
C PHE A 207 13.54 -4.63 -9.50
N ARG A 208 13.45 -3.67 -10.41
CA ARG A 208 14.34 -2.50 -10.46
C ARG A 208 14.06 -1.55 -9.30
N LEU A 209 14.95 -0.58 -9.10
CA LEU A 209 14.86 0.40 -8.01
C LEU A 209 14.81 -0.23 -6.61
N PHE A 210 15.23 -1.49 -6.49
CA PHE A 210 15.25 -2.22 -5.23
C PHE A 210 15.93 -1.43 -4.12
N HIS A 211 17.17 -0.98 -4.37
CA HIS A 211 17.96 -0.24 -3.38
C HIS A 211 17.27 1.03 -2.88
N THR A 212 16.70 1.83 -3.78
CA THR A 212 15.99 3.06 -3.41
C THR A 212 14.67 2.76 -2.68
N GLU A 213 13.98 1.69 -3.07
CA GLU A 213 12.71 1.31 -2.45
C GLU A 213 12.88 0.76 -1.03
N LEU A 214 14.06 0.21 -0.73
CA LEU A 214 14.38 -0.27 0.60
C LEU A 214 14.23 0.83 1.66
N GLU A 215 14.66 2.06 1.33
CA GLU A 215 14.56 3.22 2.20
C GLU A 215 13.09 3.61 2.44
N THR A 216 12.24 3.52 1.42
CA THR A 216 10.79 3.77 1.55
C THR A 216 10.14 2.74 2.49
N VAL A 217 10.41 1.46 2.30
CA VAL A 217 9.90 0.39 3.18
C VAL A 217 10.42 0.55 4.61
N TYR A 218 11.68 0.98 4.77
CA TYR A 218 12.26 1.25 6.08
C TYR A 218 11.58 2.43 6.79
N GLU A 219 11.28 3.50 6.06
CA GLU A 219 10.55 4.65 6.61
C GLU A 219 9.13 4.28 7.03
N GLU A 220 8.42 3.49 6.22
CA GLU A 220 7.10 2.96 6.61
C GLU A 220 7.16 2.08 7.85
N LYS A 221 8.22 1.26 7.96
CA LYS A 221 8.47 0.48 9.17
C LYS A 221 8.66 1.40 10.39
N ASN A 222 9.45 2.46 10.28
CA ASN A 222 9.66 3.40 11.38
C ASN A 222 8.34 4.07 11.80
N ARG A 223 7.58 4.61 10.83
CA ARG A 223 6.25 5.19 11.08
C ARG A 223 5.28 4.21 11.72
N SER A 224 5.39 2.92 11.41
CA SER A 224 4.54 1.89 12.02
C SER A 224 4.80 1.66 13.50
N ILE A 225 6.02 1.93 13.97
CA ILE A 225 6.41 1.75 15.38
C ILE A 225 5.79 2.84 16.25
N ASP A 226 5.59 4.04 15.71
CA ASP A 226 4.92 5.15 16.39
C ASP A 226 3.39 5.04 16.39
N ASN A 227 2.82 4.06 15.67
CA ASN A 227 1.38 3.83 15.64
C ASN A 227 0.96 2.87 16.77
N LYS A 228 0.29 3.42 17.79
CA LYS A 228 -0.19 2.66 18.97
C LYS A 228 -1.03 1.43 18.63
N ASP A 229 -1.89 1.51 17.62
CA ASP A 229 -2.84 0.44 17.29
C ASP A 229 -2.12 -0.70 16.57
N ARG A 230 -1.18 -0.37 15.67
CA ARG A 230 -0.30 -1.36 15.03
C ARG A 230 0.62 -2.03 16.04
N LEU A 231 1.17 -1.25 16.98
CA LEU A 231 2.02 -1.78 18.05
C LEU A 231 1.23 -2.76 18.93
N LEU A 232 0.05 -2.36 19.40
CA LEU A 232 -0.81 -3.21 20.23
C LEU A 232 -1.20 -4.51 19.50
N ASN A 233 -1.68 -4.40 18.26
CA ASN A 233 -2.04 -5.59 17.46
C ASN A 233 -0.86 -6.54 17.29
N ARG A 234 0.35 -6.03 17.04
CA ARG A 234 1.55 -6.85 16.91
C ARG A 234 1.89 -7.59 18.20
N GLU A 235 1.93 -6.90 19.34
CA GLU A 235 2.28 -7.54 20.61
C GLU A 235 1.20 -8.54 21.06
N VAL A 236 -0.07 -8.23 20.83
CA VAL A 236 -1.19 -9.17 21.06
C VAL A 236 -1.05 -10.41 20.18
N ASN A 237 -0.84 -10.25 18.87
CA ASN A 237 -0.66 -11.38 17.96
C ASN A 237 0.54 -12.25 18.33
N LYS A 238 1.65 -11.63 18.77
CA LYS A 238 2.83 -12.35 19.25
C LYS A 238 2.53 -13.23 20.46
N LEU A 239 1.70 -12.76 21.39
CA LEU A 239 1.31 -13.51 22.60
C LEU A 239 0.29 -14.62 22.31
N LEU A 240 -0.67 -14.36 21.41
CA LEU A 240 -1.69 -15.33 21.00
C LEU A 240 -1.12 -16.43 20.10
N PHE A 241 -0.29 -16.06 19.12
CA PHE A 241 0.22 -16.93 18.06
C PHE A 241 1.71 -17.23 18.23
N LYS A 242 2.09 -17.86 19.36
CA LYS A 242 3.50 -18.12 19.70
C LYS A 242 4.26 -18.93 18.65
N THR A 243 3.58 -19.88 18.01
CA THR A 243 4.17 -20.80 17.02
C THR A 243 3.64 -20.59 15.61
N HIS A 244 2.51 -19.90 15.45
CA HIS A 244 1.87 -19.73 14.15
C HIS A 244 2.44 -18.49 13.45
N PRO A 245 2.61 -18.49 12.10
CA PRO A 245 3.19 -17.36 11.37
C PRO A 245 2.55 -16.00 11.64
N TYR A 246 1.28 -15.94 12.03
CA TYR A 246 0.61 -14.68 12.39
C TYR A 246 1.28 -13.93 13.56
N GLY A 247 1.96 -14.64 14.45
CA GLY A 247 2.74 -14.04 15.54
C GLY A 247 4.24 -13.95 15.26
N GLN A 248 4.74 -14.60 14.20
CA GLN A 248 6.17 -14.70 13.88
C GLN A 248 6.56 -13.81 12.68
N GLN A 249 5.71 -13.76 11.66
CA GLN A 249 5.93 -13.01 10.43
C GLN A 249 5.23 -11.65 10.49
N VAL A 250 6.00 -10.60 10.76
CA VAL A 250 5.49 -9.23 10.78
C VAL A 250 5.39 -8.73 9.34
N THR A 251 4.23 -8.24 8.91
CA THR A 251 3.99 -7.82 7.51
C THR A 251 4.94 -6.75 7.01
N LEU A 252 5.34 -5.80 7.85
CA LEU A 252 6.34 -4.77 7.49
C LEU A 252 7.78 -5.21 7.76
N GLY A 253 8.00 -6.46 8.12
CA GLY A 253 9.30 -7.00 8.47
C GLY A 253 9.86 -6.53 9.82
N THR A 254 11.05 -7.03 10.15
CA THR A 254 11.87 -6.56 11.27
C THR A 254 12.97 -5.63 10.73
N ILE A 255 13.47 -4.73 11.58
CA ILE A 255 14.59 -3.84 11.22
C ILE A 255 15.82 -4.65 10.79
N GLU A 256 16.05 -5.80 11.43
CA GLU A 256 17.15 -6.70 11.10
C GLU A 256 17.03 -7.27 9.69
N HIS A 257 15.87 -7.83 9.33
CA HIS A 257 15.65 -8.41 8.01
C HIS A 257 15.65 -7.35 6.91
N LEU A 258 15.05 -6.17 7.15
CA LEU A 258 15.09 -5.07 6.19
C LEU A 258 16.52 -4.53 5.96
N LYS A 259 17.42 -4.63 6.94
CA LYS A 259 18.83 -4.26 6.77
C LYS A 259 19.66 -5.31 6.02
N ASN A 260 19.10 -6.49 5.78
CA ASN A 260 19.74 -7.58 5.07
C ASN A 260 18.79 -8.26 4.07
N PRO A 261 18.25 -7.51 3.09
CA PRO A 261 17.27 -8.05 2.17
C PRO A 261 17.94 -8.95 1.12
N SER A 262 17.16 -9.81 0.48
CA SER A 262 17.60 -10.71 -0.59
C SER A 262 16.68 -10.55 -1.79
N ILE A 263 17.26 -10.19 -2.94
CA ILE A 263 16.52 -10.10 -4.21
C ILE A 263 16.14 -11.50 -4.68
N LEU A 264 17.03 -12.49 -4.52
CA LEU A 264 16.72 -13.88 -4.87
C LEU A 264 15.55 -14.43 -4.06
N ALA A 265 15.46 -14.12 -2.77
CA ALA A 265 14.32 -14.54 -1.96
C ALA A 265 12.99 -13.93 -2.47
N ILE A 266 13.02 -12.71 -3.00
CA ILE A 266 11.85 -12.08 -3.62
C ILE A 266 11.49 -12.77 -4.94
N GLU A 267 12.48 -13.06 -5.79
CA GLU A 267 12.28 -13.81 -7.03
C GLU A 267 11.70 -15.20 -6.77
N ASP A 268 12.24 -15.92 -5.78
CA ASP A 268 11.76 -17.24 -5.37
C ASP A 268 10.33 -17.17 -4.82
N PHE A 269 10.02 -16.17 -3.99
CA PHE A 269 8.68 -15.96 -3.46
C PHE A 269 7.68 -15.68 -4.58
N TYR A 270 8.04 -14.79 -5.51
CA TYR A 270 7.22 -14.48 -6.67
C TYR A 270 6.96 -15.72 -7.51
N ALA A 271 8.02 -16.43 -7.92
CA ALA A 271 7.92 -17.64 -8.74
C ALA A 271 7.07 -18.74 -8.08
N LYS A 272 7.10 -18.84 -6.75
CA LYS A 272 6.33 -19.84 -6.00
C LYS A 272 4.85 -19.46 -5.82
N HIS A 273 4.57 -18.19 -5.58
CA HIS A 273 3.26 -17.76 -5.08
C HIS A 273 2.40 -17.00 -6.09
N TYR A 274 3.02 -16.29 -7.04
CA TYR A 274 2.35 -15.52 -8.09
C TYR A 274 2.13 -16.38 -9.33
N VAL A 275 1.48 -17.53 -9.10
CA VAL A 275 1.08 -18.48 -10.15
C VAL A 275 -0.43 -18.39 -10.37
N PRO A 276 -0.92 -18.57 -11.62
CA PRO A 276 -2.34 -18.40 -11.97
C PRO A 276 -3.32 -19.11 -11.02
N GLU A 277 -3.05 -20.37 -10.67
CA GLU A 277 -3.89 -21.19 -9.78
C GLU A 277 -4.01 -20.63 -8.34
N ASN A 278 -3.04 -19.81 -7.91
CA ASN A 278 -3.01 -19.17 -6.61
C ASN A 278 -3.51 -17.71 -6.64
N MET A 279 -4.08 -17.29 -7.77
CA MET A 279 -4.50 -15.92 -8.01
C MET A 279 -5.97 -15.83 -8.45
N ALA A 280 -6.56 -14.67 -8.20
CA ALA A 280 -7.87 -14.32 -8.72
C ALA A 280 -7.90 -12.88 -9.22
N ILE A 281 -8.72 -12.62 -10.22
CA ILE A 281 -9.04 -11.27 -10.70
C ILE A 281 -10.52 -11.01 -10.40
N CYS A 282 -10.81 -9.95 -9.67
CA CYS A 282 -12.15 -9.50 -9.37
C CYS A 282 -12.42 -8.21 -10.14
N ILE A 283 -13.48 -8.14 -10.95
CA ILE A 283 -13.86 -6.94 -11.70
C ILE A 283 -15.33 -6.63 -11.46
N SER A 284 -15.63 -5.37 -11.14
CA SER A 284 -17.00 -4.88 -10.94
C SER A 284 -17.21 -3.54 -11.63
N GLY A 285 -18.34 -3.35 -12.31
CA GLY A 285 -18.66 -2.11 -13.02
C GLY A 285 -19.19 -2.37 -14.44
N ASP A 286 -19.08 -1.37 -15.32
CA ASP A 286 -19.57 -1.41 -16.70
C ASP A 286 -18.65 -2.28 -17.57
N ILE A 287 -18.92 -3.60 -17.57
CA ILE A 287 -18.15 -4.69 -18.21
C ILE A 287 -19.06 -5.77 -18.82
#